data_AF-R1GN25-F1
#
_entry.id   AF-R1GN25-F1
#
_cell.length_a   1.000
_cell.length_b   1.000
_cell.length_c   1.000
_cell.angle_alpha   90.00
_cell.angle_beta   90.00
_cell.angle_gamma   90.00
#
_symmetry.space_group_name_H-M   'P 1'
#
loop_
_entity.id
_entity.type
_entity.pdbx_description
1 polymer ?
#
loop_
_entity_poly.entity_id
_entity_poly.type
_entity_poly.pdbx_seq_one_letter_code
_entity_poly.pdbx_strand_id
1 'polypeptide(L)'
;MSHDKLEVSNQWIQGWVGGIVTQSLLYKWFPDRYKAVLPGLFGMAVLPNWTEPTKTQLPNALHFRRGIQNTRMRVMGGSGVIMVPQRGDAAGTASIEVLTVEDRDGPGEAWDVFVQKVADAWMKYGYRPQGGRRQLVPKPHWAKEWHGLRLGGRPAAEFLRDEAYCKQISEFKQVLAGIGEEHGWTLDDLKASFSNNMWDDMLWPKGSKSTS
;
A
#
# COMPACT_ATOMS: atom_id res chain seq x y z
N MET A 1 -37.73 -8.43 21.45
CA MET A 1 -36.37 -8.97 21.25
C MET A 1 -35.94 -8.49 19.87
N SER A 2 -35.01 -7.54 19.77
CA SER A 2 -34.85 -6.68 18.58
C SER A 2 -34.40 -7.45 17.34
N HIS A 3 -34.95 -7.07 16.18
CA HIS A 3 -34.66 -7.59 14.84
C HIS A 3 -33.15 -7.82 14.59
N ASP A 4 -32.30 -6.92 15.08
CA ASP A 4 -30.84 -6.98 14.97
C ASP A 4 -30.21 -8.26 15.55
N LYS A 5 -30.71 -8.81 16.66
CA LYS A 5 -30.11 -10.01 17.27
C LYS A 5 -30.36 -11.26 16.42
N LEU A 6 -31.49 -11.31 15.72
CA LEU A 6 -31.82 -12.40 14.80
C LEU A 6 -31.01 -12.29 13.51
N GLU A 7 -30.80 -11.08 12.99
CA GLU A 7 -29.97 -10.86 11.79
C GLU A 7 -28.49 -11.21 12.05
N VAL A 8 -27.93 -10.79 13.18
CA VAL A 8 -26.55 -11.15 13.57
C VAL A 8 -26.39 -12.66 13.75
N SER A 9 -27.38 -13.32 14.37
CA SER A 9 -27.38 -14.79 14.52
C SER A 9 -27.47 -15.51 13.16
N ASN A 10 -28.31 -15.01 12.25
CA ASN A 10 -28.45 -15.57 10.91
C ASN A 10 -27.17 -15.39 10.07
N GLN A 11 -26.50 -14.24 10.16
CA GLN A 11 -25.21 -14.03 9.51
C GLN A 11 -24.14 -14.97 10.04
N TRP A 12 -24.13 -15.24 11.35
CA TRP A 12 -23.21 -16.18 11.97
C TRP A 12 -23.44 -17.62 11.47
N ILE A 13 -24.71 -18.06 11.39
CA ILE A 13 -25.08 -19.38 10.87
C ILE A 13 -24.71 -19.50 9.39
N GLN A 14 -24.98 -18.48 8.58
CA GLN A 14 -24.60 -18.44 7.16
C GLN A 14 -23.09 -18.55 6.97
N GLY A 15 -22.31 -17.82 7.78
CA GLY A 15 -20.85 -17.90 7.77
C GLY A 15 -20.33 -19.29 8.15
N TRP A 16 -20.94 -19.92 9.16
CA TRP A 16 -20.58 -21.27 9.59
C TRP A 16 -20.87 -22.32 8.52
N VAL A 17 -22.06 -22.29 7.91
CA VAL A 17 -22.43 -23.21 6.80
C VAL A 17 -21.52 -22.98 5.59
N GLY A 18 -21.22 -21.74 5.24
CA GLY A 18 -20.28 -21.41 4.17
C GLY A 18 -18.87 -21.97 4.43
N GLY A 19 -18.41 -21.91 5.68
CA GLY A 19 -17.16 -22.53 6.11
C GLY A 19 -17.13 -24.04 5.91
N ILE A 20 -18.20 -24.75 6.29
CA ILE A 20 -18.30 -26.21 6.10
C ILE A 20 -18.29 -26.59 4.63
N VAL A 21 -19.06 -25.88 3.79
CA VAL A 21 -19.16 -26.15 2.36
C VAL A 21 -17.80 -25.94 1.69
N THR A 22 -17.13 -24.83 1.98
CA THR A 22 -15.83 -24.50 1.37
C THR A 22 -14.69 -25.40 1.82
N GLN A 23 -14.78 -25.99 3.02
CA GLN A 23 -13.79 -26.94 3.53
C GLN A 23 -14.03 -28.39 3.09
N SER A 24 -15.20 -28.70 2.53
CA SER A 24 -15.55 -30.03 2.06
C SER A 24 -14.66 -30.50 0.90
N LEU A 25 -14.42 -31.82 0.83
CA LEU A 25 -13.66 -32.45 -0.27
C LEU A 25 -14.31 -32.24 -1.64
N LEU A 26 -15.65 -32.16 -1.68
CA LEU A 26 -16.42 -31.91 -2.90
C LEU A 26 -16.18 -30.51 -3.46
N TYR A 27 -16.12 -29.49 -2.59
CA TYR A 27 -15.86 -28.12 -3.01
C TYR A 27 -14.42 -27.93 -3.50
N LYS A 28 -13.44 -28.61 -2.89
CA LYS A 28 -12.03 -28.57 -3.34
C LYS A 28 -11.82 -29.21 -4.71
N TRP A 29 -12.60 -30.24 -5.04
CA TRP A 29 -12.56 -30.95 -6.32
C TRP A 29 -13.20 -30.18 -7.50
N PHE A 30 -14.04 -29.19 -7.22
CA PHE A 30 -14.70 -28.39 -8.24
C PHE A 30 -13.71 -27.53 -9.06
N PRO A 31 -13.98 -27.17 -10.33
CA PRO A 31 -13.10 -26.26 -11.08
C PRO A 31 -13.14 -24.83 -10.52
N ASP A 32 -11.99 -24.14 -10.46
CA ASP A 32 -11.82 -22.88 -9.73
C ASP A 32 -12.76 -21.75 -10.18
N ARG A 33 -13.06 -21.66 -11.47
CA ARG A 33 -14.02 -20.68 -12.00
C ARG A 33 -15.41 -20.78 -11.34
N TYR A 34 -15.86 -22.00 -11.03
CA TYR A 34 -17.18 -22.23 -10.44
C TYR A 34 -17.16 -22.03 -8.92
N LYS A 35 -16.01 -22.18 -8.26
CA LYS A 35 -15.84 -21.82 -6.84
C LYS A 35 -16.02 -20.33 -6.60
N ALA A 36 -15.72 -19.48 -7.58
CA ALA A 36 -15.98 -18.04 -7.48
C ALA A 36 -17.41 -17.69 -7.92
N VAL A 37 -17.88 -18.28 -9.03
CA VAL A 37 -19.16 -17.93 -9.64
C VAL A 37 -20.36 -18.37 -8.80
N LEU A 38 -20.33 -19.58 -8.22
CA LEU A 38 -21.48 -20.11 -7.47
C LEU A 38 -21.76 -19.31 -6.19
N PRO A 39 -20.78 -19.04 -5.30
CA PRO A 39 -21.02 -18.19 -4.13
C PRO A 39 -21.44 -16.77 -4.51
N GLY A 40 -20.89 -16.22 -5.61
CA GLY A 40 -21.31 -14.93 -6.15
C GLY A 40 -22.79 -14.91 -6.53
N LEU A 41 -23.24 -15.91 -7.30
CA LEU A 41 -24.65 -16.07 -7.69
C LEU A 41 -25.59 -16.24 -6.48
N PHE A 42 -25.22 -17.07 -5.51
CA PHE A 42 -26.00 -17.23 -4.28
C PHE A 42 -26.02 -15.95 -3.45
N GLY A 43 -24.90 -15.24 -3.34
CA GLY A 43 -24.83 -13.94 -2.67
C GLY A 43 -25.77 -12.92 -3.31
N MET A 44 -25.84 -12.89 -4.64
CA MET A 44 -26.77 -12.03 -5.39
C MET A 44 -28.24 -12.41 -5.19
N ALA A 45 -28.55 -13.70 -5.03
CA ALA A 45 -29.92 -14.19 -4.81
C ALA A 45 -30.47 -13.87 -3.41
N VAL A 46 -29.59 -13.66 -2.42
CA VAL A 46 -29.96 -13.29 -1.04
C VAL A 46 -29.97 -11.77 -0.84
N LEU A 47 -29.59 -10.99 -1.86
CA LEU A 47 -29.70 -9.54 -1.79
C LEU A 47 -31.17 -9.11 -1.60
N PRO A 48 -31.42 -8.04 -0.83
CA PRO A 48 -32.77 -7.52 -0.62
C PRO A 48 -33.43 -7.16 -1.95
N ASN A 49 -34.75 -7.41 -2.02
CA ASN A 49 -35.55 -7.24 -3.22
C ASN A 49 -35.43 -5.81 -3.78
N TRP A 50 -35.09 -5.67 -5.06
CA TRP A 50 -34.80 -4.40 -5.75
C TRP A 50 -35.99 -3.44 -5.83
N THR A 51 -37.17 -3.89 -5.42
CA THR A 51 -38.43 -3.14 -5.48
C THR A 51 -38.62 -2.18 -4.31
N GLU A 52 -37.88 -2.32 -3.19
CA GLU A 52 -37.97 -1.40 -2.06
C GLU A 52 -36.62 -0.74 -1.74
N PRO A 53 -36.59 0.59 -1.48
CA PRO A 53 -35.35 1.28 -1.11
C PRO A 53 -34.76 0.69 0.19
N THR A 54 -33.64 -0.03 0.06
CA THR A 54 -32.95 -0.59 1.23
C THR A 54 -32.30 0.54 2.02
N LYS A 55 -32.69 0.73 3.28
CA LYS A 55 -32.06 1.70 4.18
C LYS A 55 -30.68 1.18 4.57
N THR A 56 -29.64 1.90 4.20
CA THR A 56 -28.26 1.67 4.65
C THR A 56 -27.65 2.98 5.11
N GLN A 57 -26.58 2.91 5.92
CA GLN A 57 -25.88 4.12 6.35
C GLN A 57 -25.35 4.85 5.10
N LEU A 58 -25.47 6.18 5.07
CA LEU A 58 -25.02 7.00 3.94
C LEU A 58 -23.56 6.69 3.49
N PRO A 59 -22.59 6.46 4.40
CA PRO A 59 -21.25 6.01 4.04
C PRO A 59 -21.23 4.66 3.29
N ASN A 60 -22.10 3.71 3.67
CA ASN A 60 -22.24 2.42 3.01
C ASN A 60 -22.91 2.57 1.64
N ALA A 61 -23.96 3.40 1.53
CA ALA A 61 -24.59 3.72 0.25
C ALA A 61 -23.59 4.36 -0.74
N LEU A 62 -22.74 5.27 -0.24
CA LEU A 62 -21.66 5.88 -1.02
C LEU A 62 -20.54 4.87 -1.37
N HIS A 63 -20.24 3.93 -0.48
CA HIS A 63 -19.31 2.82 -0.76
C HIS A 63 -19.80 1.94 -1.93
N PHE A 64 -21.08 1.55 -1.93
CA PHE A 64 -21.65 0.71 -2.99
C PHE A 64 -21.79 1.44 -4.32
N ARG A 65 -22.15 2.74 -4.30
CA ARG A 65 -22.39 3.52 -5.54
C ARG A 65 -21.12 3.91 -6.29
N ARG A 66 -19.95 3.88 -5.63
CA ARG A 66 -18.69 4.39 -6.19
C ARG A 66 -17.70 3.32 -6.65
N GLY A 67 -18.00 2.03 -6.48
CA GLY A 67 -17.07 0.95 -6.86
C GLY A 67 -15.69 1.14 -6.23
N ILE A 68 -15.55 0.77 -4.95
CA ILE A 68 -14.30 0.70 -4.16
C ILE A 68 -13.13 1.54 -4.73
N GLN A 69 -13.13 2.83 -4.39
CA GLN A 69 -11.91 3.64 -4.36
C GLN A 69 -11.75 4.15 -2.93
N ASN A 70 -11.06 3.37 -2.10
CA ASN A 70 -10.87 3.71 -0.70
C ASN A 70 -9.64 4.59 -0.56
N THR A 71 -9.84 5.87 -0.25
CA THR A 71 -8.75 6.71 0.28
C THR A 71 -8.64 6.44 1.77
N ARG A 72 -7.48 5.95 2.21
CA ARG A 72 -7.18 5.72 3.63
C ARG A 72 -6.15 6.74 4.09
N MET A 73 -6.44 7.42 5.19
CA MET A 73 -5.52 8.33 5.85
C MET A 73 -5.25 7.85 7.28
N ARG A 74 -3.98 7.89 7.70
CA ARG A 74 -3.53 7.57 9.05
C ARG A 74 -2.53 8.64 9.51
N VAL A 75 -2.67 9.12 10.74
CA VAL A 75 -1.72 10.05 11.35
C VAL A 75 -0.88 9.28 12.36
N MET A 76 0.44 9.42 12.26
CA MET A 76 1.42 8.70 13.07
C MET A 76 2.46 9.68 13.62
N GLY A 77 3.09 9.34 14.75
CA GLY A 77 4.24 10.08 15.25
C GLY A 77 5.49 9.87 14.41
N GLY A 78 6.55 10.63 14.71
CA GLY A 78 7.88 10.41 14.13
C GLY A 78 8.49 9.08 14.58
N SER A 79 9.51 8.61 13.86
CA SER A 79 10.23 7.37 14.18
C SER A 79 11.74 7.52 14.10
N GLY A 80 12.47 6.77 14.94
CA GLY A 80 13.93 6.70 14.96
C GLY A 80 14.53 5.66 14.03
N VAL A 81 13.73 4.89 13.28
CA VAL A 81 14.25 3.86 12.36
C VAL A 81 14.86 4.53 11.12
N ILE A 82 16.10 4.15 10.74
CA ILE A 82 16.94 4.85 9.75
C ILE A 82 16.22 5.11 8.43
N MET A 83 15.68 4.07 7.79
CA MET A 83 15.09 4.17 6.45
C MET A 83 13.58 4.42 6.45
N VAL A 84 12.95 4.69 7.59
CA VAL A 84 11.49 4.77 7.66
C VAL A 84 10.98 6.14 7.16
N PRO A 85 9.85 6.22 6.42
CA PRO A 85 9.30 7.50 5.96
C PRO A 85 9.04 8.52 7.06
N GLN A 86 8.75 8.09 8.29
CA GLN A 86 8.44 8.97 9.42
C GLN A 86 9.68 9.57 10.10
N ARG A 87 10.90 9.22 9.67
CA ARG A 87 12.13 9.74 10.29
C ARG A 87 12.29 11.23 10.03
N GLY A 88 12.55 11.97 11.10
CA GLY A 88 12.78 13.43 11.08
C GLY A 88 11.52 14.29 11.12
N ASP A 89 10.33 13.66 11.15
CA ASP A 89 9.05 14.37 11.14
C ASP A 89 8.59 14.67 12.59
N ALA A 90 9.11 15.74 13.18
CA ALA A 90 8.81 16.11 14.57
C ALA A 90 7.31 16.43 14.83
N ALA A 91 6.61 16.93 13.81
CA ALA A 91 5.17 17.21 13.87
C ALA A 91 4.29 15.97 13.61
N GLY A 92 4.91 14.81 13.38
CA GLY A 92 4.23 13.59 12.93
C GLY A 92 4.11 13.51 11.40
N THR A 93 3.62 12.36 10.96
CA THR A 93 3.49 12.00 9.54
C THR A 93 2.04 11.64 9.23
N ALA A 94 1.50 12.22 8.16
CA ALA A 94 0.24 11.80 7.58
C ALA A 94 0.50 10.80 6.44
N SER A 95 0.10 9.54 6.63
CA SER A 95 0.14 8.50 5.60
C SER A 95 -1.18 8.48 4.86
N ILE A 96 -1.15 8.74 3.56
CA ILE A 96 -2.33 8.76 2.69
C ILE A 96 -2.15 7.69 1.62
N GLU A 97 -3.17 6.86 1.41
CA GLU A 97 -3.17 5.76 0.45
C GLU A 97 -4.46 5.78 -0.35
N VAL A 98 -4.35 5.50 -1.66
CA VAL A 98 -5.50 5.24 -2.52
C VAL A 98 -5.49 3.76 -2.88
N LEU A 99 -6.60 3.07 -2.59
CA LEU A 99 -6.76 1.65 -2.86
C LEU A 99 -7.78 1.42 -3.97
N THR A 100 -7.54 0.38 -4.76
CA THR A 100 -8.43 -0.07 -5.83
C THR A 100 -8.37 -1.59 -5.96
N VAL A 101 -9.32 -2.19 -6.66
CA VAL A 101 -9.33 -3.64 -6.96
C VAL A 101 -8.40 -3.95 -8.14
N GLU A 102 -7.72 -5.10 -8.07
CA GLU A 102 -6.75 -5.57 -9.07
C GLU A 102 -7.42 -6.02 -10.38
N ASP A 103 -8.69 -6.41 -10.32
CA ASP A 103 -9.48 -6.93 -11.45
C ASP A 103 -9.98 -5.78 -12.36
N ARG A 104 -9.02 -5.16 -13.06
CA ARG A 104 -9.28 -4.16 -14.10
C ARG A 104 -9.11 -4.78 -15.47
N ASP A 105 -10.09 -4.57 -16.33
CA ASP A 105 -10.01 -4.85 -17.75
C ASP A 105 -8.85 -4.08 -18.39
N GLY A 106 -7.75 -4.78 -18.71
CA GLY A 106 -6.70 -4.32 -19.63
C GLY A 106 -5.54 -3.52 -19.02
N PRO A 107 -4.46 -3.31 -19.80
CA PRO A 107 -3.20 -2.75 -19.32
C PRO A 107 -3.35 -1.32 -18.79
N GLY A 108 -3.09 -1.16 -17.47
CA GLY A 108 -2.23 -0.16 -16.81
C GLY A 108 -2.48 1.36 -16.99
N GLU A 109 -2.80 1.84 -18.19
CA GLU A 109 -2.55 3.24 -18.56
C GLU A 109 -3.39 4.25 -17.76
N ALA A 110 -4.68 3.99 -17.55
CA ALA A 110 -5.55 4.90 -16.80
C ALA A 110 -5.17 4.96 -15.30
N TRP A 111 -4.70 3.84 -14.74
CA TRP A 111 -4.25 3.79 -13.36
C TRP A 111 -2.91 4.47 -13.18
N ASP A 112 -1.95 4.18 -14.05
CA ASP A 112 -0.60 4.76 -13.98
C ASP A 112 -0.68 6.29 -14.14
N VAL A 113 -1.51 6.78 -15.07
CA VAL A 113 -1.81 8.20 -15.24
C VAL A 113 -2.45 8.79 -13.98
N PHE A 114 -3.38 8.07 -13.33
CA PHE A 114 -4.00 8.52 -12.09
C PHE A 114 -2.99 8.59 -10.94
N VAL A 115 -2.20 7.53 -10.72
CA VAL A 115 -1.19 7.46 -9.64
C VAL A 115 -0.15 8.55 -9.84
N GLN A 116 0.31 8.78 -11.07
CA GLN A 116 1.25 9.87 -11.38
C GLN A 116 0.63 11.25 -11.06
N LYS A 117 -0.63 11.50 -11.43
CA LYS A 117 -1.32 12.76 -11.07
C LYS A 117 -1.44 12.97 -9.57
N VAL A 118 -1.69 11.89 -8.81
CA VAL A 118 -1.73 11.94 -7.34
C VAL A 118 -0.35 12.27 -6.77
N ALA A 119 0.70 11.59 -7.26
CA ALA A 119 2.08 11.86 -6.86
C ALA A 119 2.48 13.31 -7.16
N ASP A 120 2.17 13.82 -8.35
CA ASP A 120 2.44 15.21 -8.76
C ASP A 120 1.73 16.23 -7.86
N ALA A 121 0.49 15.93 -7.45
CA ALA A 121 -0.25 16.77 -6.52
C ALA A 121 0.41 16.77 -5.12
N TRP A 122 0.80 15.59 -4.63
CA TRP A 122 1.42 15.45 -3.32
C TRP A 122 2.79 16.13 -3.24
N MET A 123 3.58 16.05 -4.31
CA MET A 123 4.88 16.71 -4.43
C MET A 123 4.79 18.24 -4.40
N LYS A 124 3.62 18.83 -4.62
CA LYS A 124 3.40 20.29 -4.56
C LYS A 124 3.11 20.80 -3.15
N TYR A 125 2.82 19.94 -2.18
CA TYR A 125 2.51 20.40 -0.84
C TYR A 125 3.72 21.00 -0.13
N GLY A 126 3.49 22.15 0.48
CA GLY A 126 4.41 22.80 1.40
C GLY A 126 3.61 23.37 2.55
N TYR A 127 4.27 23.57 3.68
CA TYR A 127 3.71 24.25 4.83
C TYR A 127 4.39 25.59 5.04
N ARG A 128 3.72 26.53 5.71
CA ARG A 128 4.30 27.83 6.07
C ARG A 128 4.55 27.85 7.58
N PRO A 129 5.75 27.51 8.07
CA PRO A 129 6.13 27.87 9.42
C PRO A 129 6.19 29.40 9.59
N GLN A 130 6.12 29.89 10.83
CA GLN A 130 6.51 31.27 11.15
C GLN A 130 7.98 31.45 10.71
N GLY A 131 8.22 32.09 9.56
CA GLY A 131 9.57 32.26 8.98
C GLY A 131 9.71 31.93 7.49
N GLY A 132 8.69 31.39 6.82
CA GLY A 132 8.72 31.20 5.36
C GLY A 132 7.87 30.02 4.87
N ARG A 133 7.89 29.73 3.57
CA ARG A 133 7.28 28.51 3.01
C ARG A 133 8.34 27.41 2.94
N ARG A 134 8.06 26.26 3.56
CA ARG A 134 8.88 25.05 3.43
C ARG A 134 8.12 24.01 2.63
N GLN A 135 8.73 23.53 1.56
CA GLN A 135 8.19 22.40 0.79
C GLN A 135 8.25 21.14 1.65
N LEU A 136 7.20 20.32 1.62
CA LEU A 136 7.27 18.98 2.20
C LEU A 136 8.11 18.09 1.29
N VAL A 137 8.68 17.02 1.87
CA VAL A 137 9.37 15.96 1.13
C VAL A 137 8.54 14.69 1.30
N PRO A 138 7.50 14.48 0.47
CA PRO A 138 6.72 13.25 0.53
C PRO A 138 7.61 12.04 0.29
N LYS A 139 7.47 11.04 1.17
CA LYS A 139 8.17 9.76 1.07
C LYS A 139 7.12 8.67 0.84
N PRO A 140 7.25 7.84 -0.21
CA PRO A 140 6.32 6.75 -0.42
C PRO A 140 6.44 5.72 0.70
N HIS A 141 5.36 4.99 0.93
CA HIS A 141 5.42 3.85 1.84
C HIS A 141 6.14 2.69 1.15
N TRP A 142 7.21 2.15 1.74
CA TRP A 142 8.06 1.11 1.13
C TRP A 142 7.28 -0.08 0.56
N ALA A 143 6.26 -0.56 1.29
CA ALA A 143 5.42 -1.68 0.88
C ALA A 143 4.37 -1.36 -0.21
N LYS A 144 4.40 -0.18 -0.83
CA LYS A 144 3.46 0.25 -1.88
C LYS A 144 4.17 0.41 -3.21
N GLU A 145 3.39 0.53 -4.26
CA GLU A 145 3.89 0.77 -5.61
C GLU A 145 4.30 2.24 -5.77
N TRP A 146 5.57 2.48 -6.12
CA TRP A 146 6.09 3.83 -6.39
C TRP A 146 7.30 3.84 -7.35
N HIS A 147 7.97 2.70 -7.57
CA HIS A 147 9.25 2.65 -8.27
C HIS A 147 9.20 3.17 -9.72
N GLY A 148 8.09 2.96 -10.44
CA GLY A 148 7.88 3.46 -11.80
C GLY A 148 7.46 4.93 -11.92
N LEU A 149 7.23 5.62 -10.80
CA LEU A 149 6.73 7.00 -10.80
C LEU A 149 7.85 8.02 -11.01
N ARG A 150 7.43 9.24 -11.38
CA ARG A 150 8.27 10.43 -11.30
C ARG A 150 7.90 11.26 -10.08
N LEU A 151 8.87 11.56 -9.23
CA LEU A 151 8.72 12.42 -8.05
C LEU A 151 9.50 13.71 -8.28
N GLY A 152 8.82 14.86 -8.26
CA GLY A 152 9.46 16.15 -8.57
C GLY A 152 10.04 16.22 -10.00
N GLY A 153 9.46 15.46 -10.94
CA GLY A 153 9.91 15.38 -12.34
C GLY A 153 11.05 14.37 -12.60
N ARG A 154 11.64 13.80 -11.55
CA ARG A 154 12.75 12.84 -11.63
C ARG A 154 12.25 11.41 -11.37
N PRO A 155 12.91 10.35 -11.87
CA PRO A 155 12.59 8.99 -11.49
C PRO A 155 12.55 8.84 -9.96
N ALA A 156 11.55 8.13 -9.42
CA ALA A 156 11.32 8.05 -7.98
C ALA A 156 12.57 7.55 -7.22
N ALA A 157 13.26 6.53 -7.74
CA ALA A 157 14.49 6.03 -7.13
C ALA A 157 15.59 7.11 -7.01
N GLU A 158 15.77 7.95 -8.04
CA GLU A 158 16.73 9.05 -8.00
C GLU A 158 16.33 10.12 -6.98
N PHE A 159 15.06 10.52 -6.97
CA PHE A 159 14.56 11.49 -6.00
C PHE A 159 14.74 10.99 -4.55
N LEU A 160 14.42 9.73 -4.30
CA LEU A 160 14.57 9.14 -2.97
C LEU A 160 16.03 9.03 -2.56
N ARG A 161 16.90 8.62 -3.48
CA ARG A 161 18.34 8.51 -3.22
C ARG A 161 18.99 9.87 -2.98
N ASP A 162 18.76 10.83 -3.87
CA ASP A 162 19.52 12.08 -3.93
C ASP A 162 18.94 13.15 -2.99
N GLU A 163 17.64 13.12 -2.72
CA GLU A 163 16.94 14.17 -1.96
C GLU A 163 16.30 13.65 -0.67
N ALA A 164 15.44 12.63 -0.75
CA ALA A 164 14.61 12.25 0.41
C ALA A 164 15.36 11.44 1.49
N TYR A 165 16.26 10.55 1.07
CA TYR A 165 16.97 9.60 1.94
C TYR A 165 18.50 9.68 1.82
N CYS A 166 19.07 10.71 1.17
CA CYS A 166 20.51 10.81 0.93
C CYS A 166 21.37 10.56 2.19
N LYS A 167 21.00 11.18 3.32
CA LYS A 167 21.70 11.00 4.59
C LYS A 167 21.44 9.63 5.20
N GLN A 168 20.19 9.18 5.17
CA GLN A 168 19.73 7.92 5.74
C GLN A 168 20.33 6.72 5.01
N ILE A 169 20.52 6.79 3.69
CA ILE A 169 21.16 5.75 2.89
C ILE A 169 22.63 5.60 3.29
N SER A 170 23.33 6.72 3.47
CA SER A 170 24.72 6.72 3.93
C SER A 170 24.85 6.10 5.32
N GLU A 171 24.00 6.53 6.26
CA GLU A 171 23.91 5.99 7.63
C GLU A 171 23.57 4.49 7.61
N PHE A 172 22.59 4.08 6.80
CA PHE A 172 22.17 2.69 6.67
C PHE A 172 23.30 1.79 6.18
N LYS A 173 24.04 2.22 5.16
CA LYS A 173 25.19 1.47 4.63
C LYS A 173 26.32 1.36 5.65
N GLN A 174 26.60 2.43 6.41
CA GLN A 174 27.60 2.39 7.48
C GLN A 174 27.23 1.42 8.59
N VAL A 175 25.96 1.43 9.03
CA VAL A 175 25.48 0.48 10.05
C VAL A 175 25.57 -0.96 9.54
N LEU A 176 25.18 -1.22 8.29
CA LEU A 176 25.33 -2.55 7.69
C LEU A 176 26.79 -2.98 7.56
N ALA A 177 27.69 -2.07 7.17
CA ALA A 177 29.12 -2.37 7.07
C ALA A 177 29.71 -2.74 8.44
N GLY A 178 29.38 -1.99 9.50
CA GLY A 178 29.84 -2.30 10.86
C GLY A 178 29.35 -3.65 11.36
N ILE A 179 28.08 -4.01 11.11
CA ILE A 179 27.56 -5.35 11.43
C ILE A 179 28.31 -6.41 10.59
N GLY A 180 28.58 -6.12 9.32
CA GLY A 180 29.32 -7.02 8.44
C GLY A 180 30.73 -7.32 8.91
N GLU A 181 31.45 -6.30 9.39
CA GLU A 181 32.78 -6.44 9.97
C GLU A 181 32.77 -7.39 11.19
N GLU A 182 31.77 -7.29 12.06
CA GLU A 182 31.61 -8.17 13.22
C GLU A 182 31.31 -9.63 12.84
N HIS A 183 30.65 -9.84 11.70
CA HIS A 183 30.13 -11.14 11.27
C HIS A 183 30.87 -11.76 10.07
N GLY A 184 31.91 -11.11 9.56
CA GLY A 184 32.77 -11.62 8.48
C GLY A 184 32.17 -11.57 7.07
N TRP A 185 31.28 -10.61 6.80
CA TRP A 185 30.71 -10.37 5.46
C TRP A 185 30.75 -8.89 5.09
N THR A 186 30.66 -8.60 3.80
CA THR A 186 30.76 -7.24 3.24
C THR A 186 29.42 -6.73 2.69
N LEU A 187 29.36 -5.44 2.39
CA LEU A 187 28.21 -4.86 1.67
C LEU A 187 28.02 -5.48 0.28
N ASP A 188 29.09 -5.95 -0.36
CA ASP A 188 28.99 -6.63 -1.65
C ASP A 188 28.38 -8.02 -1.51
N ASP A 189 28.67 -8.74 -0.43
CA ASP A 189 28.01 -10.01 -0.10
C ASP A 189 26.51 -9.82 0.16
N LEU A 190 26.14 -8.75 0.88
CA LEU A 190 24.73 -8.38 1.08
C LEU A 190 24.05 -8.04 -0.24
N LYS A 191 24.70 -7.25 -1.10
CA LYS A 191 24.15 -6.91 -2.42
C LYS A 191 23.92 -8.16 -3.26
N ALA A 192 24.90 -9.07 -3.30
CA ALA A 192 24.81 -10.31 -4.06
C ALA A 192 23.69 -11.24 -3.55
N SER A 193 23.42 -11.24 -2.25
CA SER A 193 22.49 -12.18 -1.62
C SER A 193 21.07 -11.64 -1.46
N PHE A 194 20.91 -10.34 -1.20
CA PHE A 194 19.65 -9.75 -0.74
C PHE A 194 19.19 -8.50 -1.52
N SER A 195 19.87 -8.13 -2.62
CA SER A 195 19.43 -7.00 -3.44
C SER A 195 18.38 -7.38 -4.49
N ASN A 196 17.75 -6.37 -5.07
CA ASN A 196 16.89 -6.45 -6.25
C ASN A 196 17.03 -5.16 -7.07
N ASN A 197 16.40 -5.10 -8.25
CA ASN A 197 16.52 -3.95 -9.16
C ASN A 197 16.21 -2.59 -8.48
N MET A 198 15.16 -2.54 -7.65
CA MET A 198 14.79 -1.33 -6.93
C MET A 198 15.89 -0.92 -5.92
N TRP A 199 16.44 -1.88 -5.17
CA TRP A 199 17.52 -1.63 -4.22
C TRP A 199 18.82 -1.25 -4.94
N ASP A 200 19.11 -1.84 -6.10
CA ASP A 200 20.27 -1.49 -6.91
C ASP A 200 20.22 -0.05 -7.40
N ASP A 201 19.05 0.43 -7.86
CA ASP A 201 18.89 1.82 -8.31
C ASP A 201 19.04 2.84 -7.17
N MET A 202 18.67 2.44 -5.96
CA MET A 202 18.66 3.32 -4.79
C MET A 202 19.96 3.28 -3.97
N LEU A 203 20.44 2.11 -3.58
CA LEU A 203 21.60 1.95 -2.69
C LEU A 203 22.92 1.70 -3.43
N TRP A 204 22.84 1.16 -4.65
CA TRP A 204 23.98 0.68 -5.43
C TRP A 204 24.02 1.26 -6.85
N PRO A 205 23.78 2.56 -7.05
CA PRO A 205 23.61 3.15 -8.37
C PRO A 205 24.84 2.89 -9.25
N LYS A 206 24.61 2.64 -10.54
CA LYS A 206 25.68 2.33 -11.51
C LYS A 206 26.77 3.40 -11.47
N GLY A 207 28.01 2.98 -11.21
CA GLY A 207 29.17 3.86 -11.08
C GLY A 207 29.56 4.22 -9.64
N SER A 208 28.75 3.88 -8.63
CA SER A 208 29.21 3.94 -7.23
C SER A 208 30.17 2.79 -6.95
N LYS A 209 31.40 3.08 -6.52
CA LYS A 209 32.22 2.06 -5.86
C LYS A 209 31.51 1.66 -4.57
N SER A 210 31.33 0.37 -4.32
CA SER A 210 31.07 -0.13 -2.97
C SER A 210 32.30 0.23 -2.15
N THR A 211 32.28 1.38 -1.50
CA THR A 211 33.33 1.69 -0.53
C THR A 211 33.09 0.76 0.64
N SER A 212 34.05 -0.15 0.80
CA SER A 212 34.35 -0.95 1.98
C SER A 212 34.17 -0.14 3.25
#